data_AF-A0AA40XWZ0-F1
#
_entry.id   AF-A0AA40XWZ0-F1
#
_cell.length_a   1.000
_cell.length_b   1.000
_cell.length_c   1.000
_cell.angle_alpha   90.00
_cell.angle_beta   90.00
_cell.angle_gamma   90.00
#
_symmetry.space_group_name_H-M   'P 1'
#
loop_
_entity.id
_entity.type
_entity.pdbx_description
1 polymer ?
#
loop_
_entity_poly.entity_id
_entity_poly.type
_entity_poly.pdbx_seq_one_letter_code
_entity_poly.pdbx_strand_id
1 'polypeptide(L)'
;MIPASLDSGHRMIADTLAAFRAGPALASTALCARPQAGPPLYIGIAGAKRAGKDTLASGLASALALPCDSFAAPLRQFVASLLGLSLRELDSRKGDTIDWLAELTPRHLMQTAGTEWGRDRVHPELWVRSLFARLPAGGLVPDVRFSNEACAIRRRGGVVIRVSRPGHGGHDTHASEQPLPDELVDIEVSNDGSRADLVRRTLDQLLSRGVI
;
A
#
# COMPACT_ATOMS: atom_id res chain seq x y z
N MET A 1 -1.89 -51.58 31.13
CA MET A 1 -1.16 -50.59 31.95
C MET A 1 -0.31 -49.77 30.98
N ILE A 2 -0.83 -48.60 30.58
CA ILE A 2 -0.23 -47.71 29.57
C ILE A 2 0.35 -46.52 30.35
N PRO A 3 1.59 -46.06 30.13
CA PRO A 3 2.14 -44.94 30.88
C PRO A 3 1.53 -43.61 30.40
N ALA A 4 1.05 -42.82 31.36
CA ALA A 4 0.63 -41.45 31.17
C ALA A 4 1.88 -40.55 31.04
N SER A 5 2.11 -40.01 29.84
CA SER A 5 3.06 -38.92 29.61
C SER A 5 2.52 -38.06 28.48
N LEU A 6 1.55 -37.22 28.81
CA LEU A 6 0.93 -36.22 27.95
C LEU A 6 0.41 -35.08 28.84
N ASP A 7 1.31 -34.48 29.63
CA ASP A 7 0.89 -33.40 30.55
C ASP A 7 1.90 -32.26 30.74
N SER A 8 2.96 -32.22 29.92
CA SER A 8 3.97 -31.15 29.97
C SER A 8 3.86 -30.11 28.85
N GLY A 9 3.21 -30.45 27.72
CA GLY A 9 3.08 -29.54 26.57
C GLY A 9 1.96 -28.49 26.71
N HIS A 10 0.87 -28.82 27.40
CA HIS A 10 -0.29 -27.93 27.51
C HIS A 10 -0.09 -26.81 28.55
N ARG A 11 0.74 -27.05 29.57
CA ARG A 11 1.05 -26.08 30.62
C ARG A 11 1.98 -24.96 30.13
N MET A 12 2.90 -25.28 29.22
CA MET A 12 3.84 -24.33 28.63
C MET A 12 3.16 -23.30 27.70
N ILE A 13 2.05 -23.67 27.04
CA ILE A 13 1.26 -22.77 26.19
C ILE A 13 0.37 -21.84 27.04
N ALA A 14 -0.20 -22.34 28.15
CA ALA A 14 -1.02 -21.54 29.06
C ALA A 14 -0.20 -20.48 29.82
N ASP A 15 1.00 -20.84 30.29
CA ASP A 15 1.88 -19.91 31.02
C ASP A 15 2.45 -18.80 30.10
N THR A 16 2.68 -19.12 28.81
CA THR A 16 3.11 -18.14 27.80
C THR A 16 1.99 -17.15 27.44
N LEU A 17 0.72 -17.58 27.47
CA LEU A 17 -0.44 -16.71 27.25
C LEU A 17 -0.79 -15.86 28.49
N ALA A 18 -0.47 -16.33 29.69
CA ALA A 18 -0.65 -15.56 30.93
C ALA A 18 0.40 -14.44 31.09
N ALA A 19 1.64 -14.66 30.66
CA ALA A 19 2.70 -13.64 30.69
C ALA A 19 2.43 -12.45 29.75
N PHE A 20 1.65 -12.65 28.67
CA PHE A 20 1.26 -11.56 27.75
C PHE A 20 0.16 -10.65 28.32
N ARG A 21 -0.52 -11.06 29.41
CA ARG A 21 -1.59 -10.28 30.07
C ARG A 21 -1.11 -9.51 31.30
N ALA A 22 0.15 -9.64 31.69
CA ALA A 22 0.74 -8.96 32.85
C ALA A 22 2.05 -8.24 32.50
N GLY A 23 2.03 -7.39 31.47
CA GLY A 23 3.11 -6.44 31.21
C GLY A 23 3.00 -5.21 32.13
N PRO A 24 4.12 -4.61 32.57
CA PRO A 24 4.10 -3.52 33.54
C PRO A 24 3.50 -2.26 32.93
N ALA A 25 2.69 -1.56 33.74
CA ALA A 25 2.11 -0.26 33.44
C ALA A 25 3.22 0.76 33.18
N LEU A 26 3.57 0.96 31.90
CA LEU A 26 4.40 2.07 31.48
C LEU A 26 3.56 3.34 31.51
N ALA A 27 4.06 4.30 32.27
CA ALA A 27 3.47 5.58 32.57
C ALA A 27 2.79 6.24 31.37
N SER A 28 1.56 6.68 31.60
CA SER A 28 0.77 7.56 30.77
C SER A 28 1.49 8.91 30.61
N THR A 29 2.40 9.01 29.66
CA THR A 29 2.75 10.29 29.06
C THR A 29 1.61 10.61 28.11
N ALA A 30 0.77 11.56 28.48
CA ALA A 30 -0.22 12.14 27.60
C ALA A 30 0.53 12.74 26.38
N LEU A 31 0.64 11.95 25.32
CA LEU A 31 0.87 12.50 23.99
C LEU A 31 -0.33 13.39 23.72
N CYS A 32 -0.09 14.71 23.77
CA CYS A 32 -1.06 15.72 23.36
C CYS A 32 -1.86 15.18 22.18
N ALA A 33 -3.16 14.99 22.38
CA ALA A 33 -4.06 14.68 21.28
C ALA A 33 -3.79 15.72 20.19
N ARG A 34 -3.38 15.25 19.00
CA ARG A 34 -3.33 16.09 17.80
C ARG A 34 -4.67 16.83 17.74
N PRO A 35 -4.69 18.14 17.44
CA PRO A 35 -5.96 18.82 17.18
C PRO A 35 -6.72 17.98 16.16
N GLN A 36 -7.98 17.66 16.44
CA GLN A 36 -8.84 16.96 15.50
C GLN A 36 -9.02 17.86 14.28
N ALA A 37 -8.16 17.67 13.29
CA ALA A 37 -7.94 18.54 12.16
C ALA A 37 -8.62 17.93 10.94
N GLY A 38 -9.72 18.55 10.51
CA GLY A 38 -10.37 18.29 9.23
C GLY A 38 -10.86 16.85 8.99
N PRO A 39 -11.61 16.62 7.90
CA PRO A 39 -11.85 15.27 7.41
C PRO A 39 -10.52 14.61 6.99
N PRO A 40 -10.40 13.26 7.07
CA PRO A 40 -9.20 12.55 6.63
C PRO A 40 -8.83 12.85 5.18
N LEU A 41 -7.60 13.32 4.94
CA LEU A 41 -7.10 13.61 3.59
C LEU A 41 -6.48 12.36 2.96
N TYR A 42 -7.05 11.90 1.85
CA TYR A 42 -6.47 10.83 1.04
C TYR A 42 -5.97 11.36 -0.30
N ILE A 43 -4.74 11.01 -0.66
CA ILE A 43 -4.15 11.34 -1.96
C ILE A 43 -3.71 10.04 -2.62
N GLY A 44 -4.45 9.63 -3.64
CA GLY A 44 -4.11 8.50 -4.50
C GLY A 44 -3.17 8.92 -5.63
N ILE A 45 -2.17 8.10 -5.94
CA ILE A 45 -1.27 8.32 -7.07
C ILE A 45 -1.37 7.13 -8.03
N ALA A 46 -1.65 7.46 -9.29
CA ALA A 46 -1.75 6.55 -10.42
C ALA A 46 -0.72 6.91 -11.49
N GLY A 47 -0.53 6.01 -12.46
CA GLY A 47 0.40 6.19 -13.57
C GLY A 47 1.22 4.93 -13.88
N ALA A 48 1.86 4.94 -15.05
CA ALA A 48 2.62 3.80 -15.54
C ALA A 48 3.90 3.55 -14.71
N LYS A 49 4.48 2.37 -14.87
CA LYS A 49 5.80 2.05 -14.35
C LYS A 49 6.83 3.07 -14.87
N ARG A 50 7.72 3.54 -13.98
CA ARG A 50 8.74 4.58 -14.28
C ARG A 50 8.18 5.96 -14.65
N ALA A 51 6.89 6.23 -14.42
CA ALA A 51 6.31 7.56 -14.61
C ALA A 51 6.81 8.59 -13.57
N GLY A 52 7.35 8.15 -12.43
CA GLY A 52 7.80 9.03 -11.34
C GLY A 52 6.90 9.02 -10.09
N LYS A 53 5.94 8.10 -10.02
CA LYS A 53 5.00 7.95 -8.89
C LYS A 53 5.68 7.86 -7.53
N ASP A 54 6.68 6.99 -7.40
CA ASP A 54 7.39 6.78 -6.12
C ASP A 54 8.12 8.06 -5.69
N THR A 55 8.63 8.83 -6.66
CA THR A 55 9.26 10.12 -6.40
C THR A 55 8.25 11.14 -5.93
N LEU A 56 7.09 11.24 -6.59
CA LEU A 56 6.02 12.14 -6.18
C LEU A 56 5.47 11.76 -4.80
N ALA A 57 5.20 10.48 -4.57
CA ALA A 57 4.70 9.96 -3.30
C ALA A 57 5.64 10.30 -2.14
N SER A 58 6.94 10.04 -2.31
CA SER A 58 7.95 10.39 -1.29
C SER A 58 8.03 11.89 -1.04
N GLY A 59 7.98 12.71 -2.10
CA GLY A 59 8.02 14.16 -1.98
C GLY A 59 6.79 14.74 -1.28
N LEU A 60 5.60 14.30 -1.64
CA LEU A 60 4.35 14.73 -1.01
C LEU A 60 4.23 14.25 0.43
N ALA A 61 4.65 13.01 0.73
CA ALA A 61 4.61 12.48 2.09
C ALA A 61 5.46 13.33 3.03
N SER A 62 6.65 13.73 2.56
CA SER A 62 7.54 14.63 3.30
C SER A 62 6.94 16.04 3.43
N ALA A 63 6.38 16.59 2.36
CA ALA A 63 5.88 17.98 2.36
C ALA A 63 4.62 18.15 3.21
N LEU A 64 3.73 17.15 3.23
CA LEU A 64 2.43 17.21 3.91
C LEU A 64 2.42 16.46 5.26
N ALA A 65 3.54 15.87 5.66
CA ALA A 65 3.66 15.03 6.85
C ALA A 65 2.58 13.91 6.91
N LEU A 66 2.22 13.37 5.75
CA LEU A 66 1.22 12.32 5.61
C LEU A 66 1.86 10.94 5.69
N PRO A 67 1.24 9.97 6.39
CA PRO A 67 1.65 8.58 6.29
C PRO A 67 1.45 8.07 4.85
N CYS A 68 2.26 7.10 4.46
CA CYS A 68 2.19 6.46 3.14
C CYS A 68 1.97 4.95 3.33
N ASP A 69 0.91 4.42 2.73
CA ASP A 69 0.61 2.99 2.69
C ASP A 69 0.05 2.65 1.29
N SER A 70 0.06 1.38 0.91
CA SER A 70 -0.29 0.91 -0.43
C SER A 70 -1.30 -0.23 -0.39
N PHE A 71 -2.10 -0.39 -1.45
CA PHE A 71 -3.02 -1.53 -1.56
C PHE A 71 -2.23 -2.84 -1.56
N ALA A 72 -1.06 -2.86 -2.19
CA ALA A 72 -0.20 -4.03 -2.28
C ALA A 72 0.65 -4.31 -1.03
N ALA A 73 0.65 -3.48 0.02
CA ALA A 73 1.51 -3.69 1.19
C ALA A 73 1.31 -5.07 1.87
N PRO A 74 0.09 -5.52 2.20
CA PRO A 74 -0.12 -6.84 2.82
C PRO A 74 0.27 -7.98 1.89
N LEU A 75 0.01 -7.82 0.59
CA LEU A 75 0.37 -8.78 -0.43
C LEU A 75 1.91 -8.95 -0.53
N ARG A 76 2.64 -7.84 -0.53
CA ARG A 76 4.11 -7.85 -0.53
C ARG A 76 4.65 -8.54 0.72
N GLN A 77 4.06 -8.25 1.88
CA GLN A 77 4.45 -8.90 3.13
C GLN A 77 4.19 -10.41 3.08
N PHE A 78 3.03 -10.83 2.57
CA PHE A 78 2.68 -12.24 2.40
C PHE A 78 3.67 -12.98 1.48
N VAL A 79 3.95 -12.43 0.30
CA VAL A 79 4.88 -13.05 -0.66
C VAL A 79 6.32 -13.04 -0.12
N ALA A 80 6.76 -11.95 0.52
CA ALA A 80 8.07 -11.89 1.15
C ALA A 80 8.23 -12.99 2.22
N SER A 81 7.23 -13.14 3.10
CA SER A 81 7.22 -14.19 4.12
C SER A 81 7.21 -15.59 3.52
N LEU A 82 6.44 -15.83 2.45
CA LEU A 82 6.42 -17.12 1.76
C LEU A 82 7.77 -17.52 1.17
N LEU A 83 8.49 -16.53 0.62
CA LEU A 83 9.80 -16.75 -0.02
C LEU A 83 10.99 -16.66 0.96
N GLY A 84 10.73 -16.36 2.24
CA GLY A 84 11.79 -16.13 3.22
C GLY A 84 12.66 -14.91 2.91
N LEU A 85 12.08 -13.88 2.29
CA LEU A 85 12.79 -12.66 1.88
C LEU A 85 12.40 -11.49 2.78
N SER A 86 13.31 -10.54 2.96
CA SER A 86 12.96 -9.17 3.38
C SER A 86 12.21 -8.44 2.26
N LEU A 87 11.44 -7.41 2.61
CA LEU A 87 10.76 -6.57 1.62
C LEU A 87 11.74 -5.91 0.64
N ARG A 88 12.95 -5.59 1.10
CA ARG A 88 14.01 -5.02 0.26
C ARG A 88 14.50 -6.03 -0.78
N GLU A 89 14.74 -7.28 -0.36
CA GLU A 89 15.14 -8.36 -1.27
C GLU A 89 14.03 -8.69 -2.27
N LEU A 90 12.77 -8.72 -1.82
CA LEU A 90 11.62 -8.89 -2.70
C LEU A 90 11.60 -7.83 -3.81
N ASP A 91 11.86 -6.55 -3.47
CA ASP A 91 11.90 -5.47 -4.47
C ASP A 91 13.03 -5.60 -5.48
N SER A 92 14.20 -6.02 -5.02
CA SER A 92 15.36 -6.25 -5.87
C SER A 92 15.17 -7.45 -6.80
N ARG A 93 14.55 -8.52 -6.31
CA ARG A 93 14.41 -9.82 -6.99
C ARG A 93 13.05 -10.05 -7.65
N LYS A 94 12.20 -9.02 -7.71
CA LYS A 94 10.81 -9.16 -8.20
C LYS A 94 10.69 -9.75 -9.61
N GLY A 95 11.72 -9.64 -10.44
CA GLY A 95 11.75 -10.21 -11.80
C GLY A 95 12.53 -11.50 -11.92
N ASP A 96 13.16 -11.96 -10.84
CA ASP A 96 14.01 -13.15 -10.85
C ASP A 96 13.13 -14.39 -10.75
N THR A 97 13.53 -15.45 -11.45
CA THR A 97 12.89 -16.75 -11.34
C THR A 97 13.12 -17.36 -9.96
N ILE A 98 12.14 -18.12 -9.49
CA ILE A 98 12.21 -18.89 -8.26
C ILE A 98 12.39 -20.35 -8.64
N ASP A 99 13.58 -20.89 -8.36
CA ASP A 99 14.01 -22.21 -8.83
C ASP A 99 13.04 -23.34 -8.48
N TRP A 100 12.47 -23.31 -7.27
CA TRP A 100 11.54 -24.33 -6.78
C TRP A 100 10.08 -24.11 -7.19
N LEU A 101 9.77 -23.02 -7.89
CA LEU A 101 8.43 -22.69 -8.40
C LEU A 101 8.38 -22.65 -9.93
N ALA A 102 9.08 -23.57 -10.60
CA ALA A 102 8.98 -23.75 -12.06
C ALA A 102 9.12 -22.42 -12.84
N GLU A 103 10.15 -21.63 -12.53
CA GLU A 103 10.47 -20.34 -13.16
C GLU A 103 9.47 -19.20 -12.92
N LEU A 104 8.51 -19.35 -12.01
CA LEU A 104 7.67 -18.23 -11.58
C LEU A 104 8.52 -17.17 -10.86
N THR A 105 8.11 -15.90 -10.99
CA THR A 105 8.80 -14.75 -10.36
C THR A 105 7.98 -14.21 -9.19
N PRO A 106 8.60 -13.51 -8.21
CA PRO A 106 7.82 -12.87 -7.15
C PRO A 106 6.81 -11.85 -7.68
N ARG A 107 7.08 -11.20 -8.82
CA ARG A 107 6.08 -10.35 -9.51
C ARG A 107 4.88 -11.16 -9.96
N HIS A 108 5.09 -12.31 -10.57
CA HIS A 108 4.00 -13.18 -11.00
C HIS A 108 3.14 -13.60 -9.81
N LEU A 109 3.75 -14.03 -8.70
CA LEU A 109 3.03 -14.36 -7.47
C LEU A 109 2.21 -13.19 -6.93
N MET A 110 2.78 -11.98 -6.90
CA MET A 110 2.04 -10.79 -6.47
C MET A 110 0.86 -10.47 -7.42
N GLN A 111 1.05 -10.59 -8.74
CA GLN A 111 0.00 -10.30 -9.71
C GLN A 111 -1.19 -11.28 -9.60
N THR A 112 -0.91 -12.59 -9.55
CA THR A 112 -1.94 -13.63 -9.47
C THR A 112 -2.60 -13.67 -8.10
N ALA A 113 -1.83 -13.59 -7.01
CA ALA A 113 -2.42 -13.53 -5.67
C ALA A 113 -3.22 -12.23 -5.44
N GLY A 114 -2.76 -11.11 -6.01
CA GLY A 114 -3.44 -9.82 -5.92
C GLY A 114 -4.78 -9.80 -6.68
N THR A 115 -4.84 -10.41 -7.86
CA THR A 115 -6.01 -10.33 -8.76
C THR A 115 -6.87 -11.58 -8.64
N GLU A 116 -6.36 -12.72 -9.12
CA GLU A 116 -7.12 -13.96 -9.21
C GLU A 116 -7.54 -14.47 -7.83
N TRP A 117 -6.61 -14.58 -6.89
CA TRP A 117 -6.98 -15.05 -5.55
C TRP A 117 -7.71 -13.95 -4.76
N GLY A 118 -7.08 -12.78 -4.61
CA GLY A 118 -7.58 -11.74 -3.72
C GLY A 118 -8.90 -11.11 -4.18
N ARG A 119 -8.98 -10.65 -5.43
CA ARG A 119 -10.17 -9.95 -5.93
C ARG A 119 -11.24 -10.91 -6.41
N ASP A 120 -10.87 -11.92 -7.20
CA ASP A 120 -11.85 -12.78 -7.87
C ASP A 120 -12.37 -13.90 -6.95
N ARG A 121 -11.51 -14.46 -6.08
CA ARG A 121 -11.88 -15.59 -5.20
C ARG A 121 -12.24 -15.20 -3.77
N VAL A 122 -11.61 -14.16 -3.20
CA VAL A 122 -11.87 -13.75 -1.81
C VAL A 122 -12.90 -12.63 -1.75
N HIS A 123 -12.56 -11.42 -2.22
CA HIS A 123 -13.48 -10.30 -2.23
C HIS A 123 -12.96 -9.15 -3.14
N PRO A 124 -13.77 -8.55 -4.03
CA PRO A 124 -13.30 -7.50 -4.95
C PRO A 124 -12.73 -6.25 -4.25
N GLU A 125 -13.29 -5.92 -3.07
CA GLU A 125 -12.82 -4.83 -2.20
C GLU A 125 -11.79 -5.26 -1.13
N LEU A 126 -11.20 -6.46 -1.20
CA LEU A 126 -10.30 -6.98 -0.15
C LEU A 126 -9.18 -5.97 0.17
N TRP A 127 -8.42 -5.57 -0.85
CA TRP A 127 -7.28 -4.67 -0.72
C TRP A 127 -7.71 -3.26 -0.33
N VAL A 128 -8.87 -2.81 -0.85
CA VAL A 128 -9.46 -1.51 -0.54
C VAL A 128 -9.80 -1.41 0.94
N ARG A 129 -10.56 -2.39 1.46
CA ARG A 129 -10.94 -2.44 2.88
C ARG A 129 -9.71 -2.57 3.78
N SER A 130 -8.75 -3.40 3.37
CA SER A 130 -7.50 -3.57 4.10
C SER A 130 -6.71 -2.26 4.22
N LEU A 131 -6.57 -1.50 3.13
CA LEU A 131 -5.89 -0.20 3.16
C LEU A 131 -6.56 0.78 4.15
N PHE A 132 -7.87 0.98 4.03
CA PHE A 132 -8.56 1.96 4.88
C PHE A 132 -8.62 1.56 6.36
N ALA A 133 -8.49 0.27 6.68
CA ALA A 133 -8.32 -0.18 8.06
C ALA A 133 -6.94 0.19 8.63
N ARG A 134 -5.88 0.20 7.79
CA ARG A 134 -4.51 0.56 8.18
C ARG A 134 -4.22 2.06 8.10
N LEU A 135 -4.99 2.79 7.30
CA LEU A 135 -4.82 4.22 7.05
C LEU A 135 -6.06 5.05 7.44
N PRO A 136 -6.61 4.93 8.68
CA PRO A 136 -7.91 5.51 9.03
C PRO A 136 -7.91 7.05 9.07
N ALA A 137 -6.75 7.66 9.32
CA ALA A 137 -6.60 9.11 9.45
C ALA A 137 -6.25 9.82 8.13
N GLY A 138 -6.31 9.13 6.99
CA GLY A 138 -5.85 9.67 5.71
C GLY A 138 -4.36 9.42 5.47
N GLY A 139 -3.92 9.64 4.25
CA GLY A 139 -2.54 9.48 3.82
C GLY A 139 -2.38 9.37 2.31
N LEU A 140 -1.14 9.13 1.90
CA LEU A 140 -0.76 8.90 0.51
C LEU A 140 -0.87 7.42 0.13
N VAL A 141 -1.39 7.17 -1.07
CA VAL A 141 -1.60 5.84 -1.63
C VAL A 141 -0.93 5.76 -3.00
N PRO A 142 0.30 5.23 -3.10
CA PRO A 142 1.15 5.40 -4.30
C PRO A 142 0.82 4.47 -5.47
N ASP A 143 -0.04 3.48 -5.26
CA ASP A 143 -0.25 2.35 -6.16
C ASP A 143 -1.70 2.18 -6.62
N VAL A 144 -2.43 3.27 -6.86
CA VAL A 144 -3.78 3.21 -7.43
C VAL A 144 -3.71 2.69 -8.87
N ARG A 145 -4.36 1.54 -9.11
CA ARG A 145 -4.35 0.81 -10.37
C ARG A 145 -5.75 0.45 -10.86
N PHE A 146 -6.70 0.29 -9.94
CA PHE A 146 -8.06 -0.19 -10.27
C PHE A 146 -9.11 0.89 -10.02
N SER A 147 -10.18 0.86 -10.82
CA SER A 147 -11.28 1.83 -10.70
C SER A 147 -11.92 1.82 -9.31
N ASN A 148 -12.05 0.65 -8.68
CA ASN A 148 -12.63 0.56 -7.34
C ASN A 148 -11.77 1.25 -6.27
N GLU A 149 -10.44 1.21 -6.40
CA GLU A 149 -9.50 1.91 -5.54
C GLU A 149 -9.65 3.43 -5.67
N ALA A 150 -9.62 3.94 -6.91
CA ALA A 150 -9.80 5.36 -7.20
C ALA A 150 -11.16 5.86 -6.69
N CYS A 151 -12.24 5.13 -6.97
CA CYS A 151 -13.57 5.44 -6.45
C CYS A 151 -13.62 5.42 -4.93
N ALA A 152 -12.92 4.50 -4.27
CA ALA A 152 -12.94 4.41 -2.81
C ALA A 152 -12.18 5.56 -2.12
N ILE A 153 -11.13 6.08 -2.75
CA ILE A 153 -10.43 7.31 -2.34
C ILE A 153 -11.36 8.52 -2.51
N ARG A 154 -11.96 8.68 -3.69
CA ARG A 154 -12.86 9.81 -3.99
C ARG A 154 -14.11 9.84 -3.11
N ARG A 155 -14.72 8.68 -2.84
CA ARG A 155 -15.86 8.56 -1.90
C ARG A 155 -15.55 9.02 -0.47
N ARG A 156 -14.27 9.14 -0.10
CA ARG A 156 -13.83 9.65 1.21
C ARG A 156 -13.38 11.12 1.16
N GLY A 157 -13.68 11.83 0.08
CA GLY A 157 -13.24 13.21 -0.13
C GLY A 157 -11.76 13.33 -0.51
N GLY A 158 -11.10 12.22 -0.85
CA GLY A 158 -9.74 12.23 -1.36
C GLY A 158 -9.67 12.56 -2.85
N VAL A 159 -8.44 12.73 -3.34
CA VAL A 159 -8.15 13.01 -4.76
C VAL A 159 -7.24 11.95 -5.36
N VAL A 160 -7.38 11.72 -6.67
CA VAL A 160 -6.53 10.82 -7.45
C VAL A 160 -5.71 11.62 -8.44
N ILE A 161 -4.39 11.48 -8.34
CA ILE A 161 -3.39 12.16 -9.16
C ILE A 161 -2.81 11.14 -10.14
N ARG A 162 -2.84 11.43 -11.44
CA ARG A 162 -2.13 10.62 -12.44
C ARG A 162 -0.82 11.30 -12.81
N VAL A 163 0.27 10.55 -12.67
CA VAL A 163 1.60 10.96 -13.15
C VAL A 163 1.85 10.33 -14.51
N SER A 164 2.12 11.16 -15.51
CA SER A 164 2.53 10.75 -16.85
C SER A 164 3.98 11.15 -17.11
N ARG A 165 4.69 10.39 -17.98
CA ARG A 165 6.02 10.77 -18.45
C ARG A 165 5.99 10.81 -19.98
N PRO A 166 6.32 11.93 -20.63
CA PRO A 166 6.35 12.01 -22.08
C PRO A 166 7.20 10.88 -22.69
N GLY A 167 6.68 10.23 -23.73
CA GLY A 167 7.36 9.15 -24.46
C GLY A 167 7.42 7.79 -23.74
N HIS A 168 6.70 7.59 -22.64
CA HIS A 168 6.61 6.29 -21.96
C HIS A 168 5.16 5.79 -21.91
N GLY A 169 4.80 4.90 -22.83
CA GLY A 169 3.58 4.08 -22.79
C GLY A 169 3.98 2.61 -22.67
N GLY A 170 3.63 1.96 -21.56
CA GLY A 170 3.91 0.54 -21.38
C GLY A 170 2.84 -0.32 -22.06
N HIS A 171 3.25 -1.24 -22.93
CA HIS A 171 2.42 -2.36 -23.39
C HIS A 171 2.59 -3.52 -22.40
N ASP A 172 1.85 -3.49 -21.28
CA ASP A 172 1.68 -4.65 -20.39
C ASP A 172 0.19 -5.01 -20.39
N THR A 173 -0.11 -6.30 -20.60
CA THR A 173 -1.48 -6.79 -20.82
C THR A 173 -2.20 -7.17 -19.54
N HIS A 174 -1.51 -7.22 -18.39
CA HIS A 174 -2.14 -7.57 -17.12
C HIS A 174 -3.09 -6.46 -16.64
N ALA A 175 -4.26 -6.82 -16.09
CA ALA A 175 -5.30 -5.87 -15.68
C ALA A 175 -4.78 -4.78 -14.71
N SER A 176 -3.81 -5.12 -13.86
CA SER A 176 -3.18 -4.19 -12.92
C SER A 176 -2.24 -3.15 -13.55
N GLU A 177 -2.01 -3.21 -14.85
CA GLU A 177 -1.13 -2.32 -15.62
C GLU A 177 -1.90 -1.50 -16.66
N GLN A 178 -3.23 -1.68 -16.75
CA GLN A 178 -4.07 -0.83 -17.58
C GLN A 178 -4.21 0.57 -16.94
N PRO A 179 -4.28 1.65 -17.76
CA PRO A 179 -4.51 2.98 -17.25
C PRO A 179 -5.90 3.08 -16.60
N LEU A 180 -5.99 3.88 -15.53
CA LEU A 180 -7.30 4.26 -14.96
C LEU A 180 -8.11 5.04 -16.00
N PRO A 181 -9.45 4.95 -16.00
CA PRO A 181 -10.31 5.89 -16.74
C PRO A 181 -10.06 7.35 -16.35
N ASP A 182 -10.13 8.26 -17.31
CA ASP A 182 -9.86 9.70 -17.11
C ASP A 182 -10.85 10.35 -16.14
N GLU A 183 -12.10 9.90 -16.14
CA GLU A 183 -13.14 10.33 -15.20
C GLU A 183 -12.85 10.04 -13.72
N LEU A 184 -11.89 9.15 -13.45
CA LEU A 184 -11.46 8.79 -12.10
C LEU A 184 -10.21 9.55 -11.64
N VAL A 185 -9.68 10.43 -12.48
CA VAL A 185 -8.48 11.22 -12.20
C VAL A 185 -8.86 12.68 -12.01
N ASP A 186 -8.50 13.22 -10.85
CA ASP A 186 -8.83 14.58 -10.47
C ASP A 186 -7.73 15.58 -10.88
N ILE A 187 -6.47 15.10 -10.94
CA ILE A 187 -5.27 15.90 -11.21
C ILE A 187 -4.34 15.10 -12.15
N GLU A 188 -3.89 15.72 -13.24
CA GLU A 188 -2.84 15.17 -14.09
C GLU A 188 -1.54 15.97 -13.95
N VAL A 189 -0.42 15.26 -13.84
CA VAL A 189 0.91 15.87 -13.70
C VAL A 189 1.91 15.19 -14.65
N SER A 190 2.52 15.99 -15.51
CA SER A 190 3.62 15.57 -16.39
C SER A 190 4.96 15.58 -15.66
N ASN A 191 5.67 14.45 -15.70
CA ASN A 191 7.03 14.31 -15.21
C ASN A 191 8.03 14.59 -16.35
N ASP A 192 8.19 15.86 -16.66
CA ASP A 192 9.06 16.42 -17.72
C ASP A 192 10.16 17.37 -17.18
N GLY A 193 10.27 17.48 -15.86
CA GLY A 193 11.20 18.41 -15.19
C GLY A 193 11.98 17.75 -14.07
N SER A 194 12.46 18.56 -13.12
CA SER A 194 13.16 18.04 -11.94
C SER A 194 12.19 17.38 -10.96
N ARG A 195 12.74 16.59 -10.01
CA ARG A 195 11.96 16.03 -8.90
C ARG A 195 11.25 17.11 -8.09
N ALA A 196 11.91 18.25 -7.87
CA ALA A 196 11.34 19.37 -7.14
C ALA A 196 10.18 20.02 -7.92
N ASP A 197 10.31 20.15 -9.24
CA ASP A 197 9.24 20.68 -10.08
C ASP A 197 8.01 19.79 -10.09
N LEU A 198 8.19 18.47 -10.08
CA LEU A 198 7.10 17.51 -10.01
C LEU A 198 6.30 17.66 -8.71
N VAL A 199 6.99 17.76 -7.57
CA VAL A 199 6.35 17.94 -6.26
C VAL A 199 5.69 19.30 -6.15
N ARG A 200 6.40 20.38 -6.51
CA ARG A 200 5.88 21.76 -6.44
C ARG A 200 4.62 21.93 -7.29
N ARG A 201 4.66 21.51 -8.56
CA ARG A 201 3.48 21.59 -9.45
C ARG A 201 2.28 20.84 -8.90
N THR A 202 2.52 19.72 -8.23
CA THR A 202 1.45 18.94 -7.62
C THR A 202 0.85 19.66 -6.41
N LEU A 203 1.69 20.24 -5.54
CA LEU A 203 1.24 21.02 -4.39
C LEU A 203 0.44 22.26 -4.83
N ASP A 204 0.89 22.96 -5.87
CA ASP A 204 0.17 24.13 -6.43
C ASP A 204 -1.23 23.73 -6.92
N GLN A 205 -1.37 22.57 -7.59
CA GLN A 205 -2.66 22.05 -8.03
C GLN A 205 -3.56 21.62 -6.86
N LEU A 206 -2.99 21.05 -5.79
CA LEU A 206 -3.75 20.69 -4.59
C LEU A 206 -4.28 21.94 -3.86
N LEU A 207 -3.44 22.98 -3.71
CA LEU A 207 -3.79 24.26 -3.09
C LEU A 207 -4.88 25.01 -3.87
N SER A 208 -4.69 25.16 -5.19
CA SER A 208 -5.66 25.86 -6.06
C SER A 208 -7.05 25.22 -6.10
N ARG A 209 -7.14 23.92 -5.74
CA ARG A 209 -8.40 23.17 -5.66
C ARG A 209 -8.97 23.08 -4.23
N GLY A 210 -8.30 23.69 -3.25
CA GLY A 210 -8.72 23.67 -1.84
C GLY A 210 -8.67 22.28 -1.21
N VAL A 211 -7.81 21.40 -1.72
CA VAL A 211 -7.60 20.05 -1.17
C VAL A 211 -6.72 20.10 0.09
N ILE A 212 -5.77 21.03 0.10
CA ILE A 212 -4.85 21.33 1.21
C ILE A 212 -4.82 22.83 1.50
#